data_AF-A0A2R8ARX6-F1
#
_entry.id   AF-A0A2R8ARX6-F1
#
_cell.length_a   1.000
_cell.length_b   1.000
_cell.length_c   1.000
_cell.angle_alpha   90.00
_cell.angle_beta   90.00
_cell.angle_gamma   90.00
#
_symmetry.space_group_name_H-M   'P 1'
#
loop_
_entity.id
_entity.type
_entity.pdbx_description
1 polymer ?
#
loop_
_entity_poly.entity_id
_entity_poly.type
_entity_poly.pdbx_seq_one_letter_code
_entity_poly.pdbx_strand_id
1 'polypeptide(L)'
;MTLRITIACPEAMMADANQFALCVGSSAADVQTFKRAGWENQTGARFALASLLAGDDFPVAASSVLQTPAHAPMADIDAAARAQSKLAIWSPLMSDTPPVLNQDTLLAIVGVEPGSAIPLLHLAPIPIEE
;
A
#
# COMPACT_ATOMS: atom_id res chain seq x y z
N MET A 1 -3.05 8.91 17.89
CA MET A 1 -4.41 8.82 17.28
C MET A 1 -4.36 7.77 16.17
N THR A 2 -5.48 7.17 15.73
CA THR A 2 -5.45 6.20 14.62
C THR A 2 -5.91 6.85 13.30
N LEU A 3 -5.26 6.48 12.21
CA LEU A 3 -5.56 6.93 10.85
C LEU A 3 -6.04 5.75 10.01
N ARG A 4 -7.04 5.99 9.15
CA ARG A 4 -7.41 5.07 8.07
C ARG A 4 -6.44 5.27 6.91
N ILE A 5 -5.86 4.18 6.43
CA ILE A 5 -4.97 4.20 5.28
C ILE A 5 -5.47 3.20 4.25
N THR A 6 -5.59 3.64 3.00
CA THR A 6 -5.84 2.78 1.86
C THR A 6 -4.59 2.75 0.99
N ILE A 7 -4.03 1.57 0.78
CA ILE A 7 -2.83 1.37 -0.02
C ILE A 7 -3.20 0.71 -1.34
N ALA A 8 -2.83 1.33 -2.45
CA ALA A 8 -2.90 0.76 -3.79
C ALA A 8 -1.52 0.26 -4.22
N CYS A 9 -1.41 -1.05 -4.39
CA CYS A 9 -0.18 -1.74 -4.73
C CYS A 9 -0.29 -2.36 -6.14
N PRO A 10 0.59 -2.02 -7.09
CA PRO A 10 0.65 -2.69 -8.38
C PRO A 10 0.93 -4.19 -8.22
N GLU A 11 0.32 -5.02 -9.07
CA GLU A 11 0.48 -6.49 -9.01
C GLU A 11 1.96 -6.92 -9.01
N ALA A 12 2.77 -6.29 -9.86
CA ALA A 12 4.20 -6.58 -9.99
C ALA A 12 5.01 -6.26 -8.71
N MET A 13 4.50 -5.39 -7.83
CA MET A 13 5.19 -4.98 -6.60
C MET A 13 4.66 -5.69 -5.34
N MET A 14 3.64 -6.54 -5.44
CA MET A 14 2.98 -7.12 -4.26
C MET A 14 3.93 -7.91 -3.35
N ALA A 15 4.91 -8.62 -3.90
CA ALA A 15 5.89 -9.38 -3.12
C ALA A 15 6.76 -8.46 -2.24
N ASP A 16 7.35 -7.42 -2.84
CA ASP A 16 8.15 -6.43 -2.14
C ASP A 16 7.29 -5.61 -1.16
N ALA A 17 6.05 -5.24 -1.56
CA ALA A 17 5.12 -4.49 -0.73
C ALA A 17 4.63 -5.29 0.48
N ASN A 18 4.54 -6.61 0.39
CA ASN A 18 4.25 -7.48 1.53
C ASN A 18 5.42 -7.55 2.52
N GLN A 19 6.67 -7.50 2.04
CA GLN A 19 7.84 -7.37 2.93
C GLN A 19 7.88 -5.99 3.60
N PHE A 20 7.51 -4.93 2.87
CA PHE A 20 7.31 -3.61 3.45
C PHE A 20 6.24 -3.63 4.54
N ALA A 21 5.06 -4.18 4.25
CA ALA A 21 3.97 -4.32 5.22
C ALA A 21 4.39 -5.13 6.46
N LEU A 22 5.20 -6.17 6.27
CA LEU A 22 5.77 -6.95 7.38
C LEU A 22 6.70 -6.12 8.28
N CYS A 23 7.48 -5.19 7.71
CA CYS A 23 8.41 -4.32 8.43
C CYS A 23 7.71 -3.17 9.18
N VAL A 24 6.71 -2.53 8.56
CA VAL A 24 5.97 -1.41 9.17
C VAL A 24 4.73 -1.84 9.95
N GLY A 25 4.34 -3.11 9.79
CA GLY A 25 3.20 -3.73 10.43
C GLY A 25 3.48 -4.12 11.88
N SER A 26 2.51 -4.81 12.46
CA SER A 26 2.52 -5.21 13.88
C SER A 26 2.62 -6.71 14.08
N SER A 27 2.58 -7.51 13.01
CA SER A 27 2.56 -8.97 13.12
C SER A 27 3.15 -9.67 11.89
N ALA A 28 3.53 -10.95 12.08
CA ALA A 28 3.97 -11.80 10.97
C ALA A 28 2.90 -12.00 9.89
N ALA A 29 1.61 -11.78 10.21
CA ALA A 29 0.52 -11.89 9.25
C ALA A 29 0.51 -10.77 8.19
N ASP A 30 1.23 -9.67 8.45
CA ASP A 30 1.29 -8.51 7.54
C ASP A 30 2.04 -8.83 6.23
N VAL A 31 2.78 -9.95 6.16
CA VAL A 31 3.30 -10.47 4.88
C VAL A 31 2.18 -10.89 3.91
N GLN A 32 0.94 -10.96 4.37
CA GLN A 32 -0.23 -11.30 3.56
C GLN A 32 -1.17 -10.12 3.33
N THR A 33 -0.70 -8.88 3.50
CA THR A 33 -1.52 -7.68 3.27
C THR A 33 -2.08 -7.62 1.85
N PHE A 34 -1.25 -7.93 0.85
CA PHE A 34 -1.63 -7.95 -0.57
C PHE A 34 -1.72 -9.39 -1.07
N LYS A 35 -2.95 -9.93 -1.15
CA LYS A 35 -3.21 -11.32 -1.58
C LYS A 35 -3.57 -11.45 -3.06
N ARG A 36 -4.26 -10.46 -3.63
CA ARG A 36 -4.74 -10.50 -5.01
C ARG A 36 -4.88 -9.10 -5.58
N ALA A 37 -4.41 -8.91 -6.82
CA ALA A 37 -4.69 -7.72 -7.60
C ALA A 37 -6.10 -7.82 -8.21
N GLY A 38 -7.10 -7.32 -7.48
CA GLY A 38 -8.52 -7.41 -7.86
C GLY A 38 -9.05 -6.17 -8.58
N TRP A 39 -8.20 -5.18 -8.84
CA TRP A 39 -8.59 -3.89 -9.41
C TRP A 39 -7.75 -3.56 -10.62
N GLU A 40 -8.32 -2.87 -11.60
CA GLU A 40 -7.65 -2.43 -12.81
C GLU A 40 -7.85 -0.93 -13.00
N ASN A 41 -6.80 -0.22 -13.41
CA ASN A 41 -6.91 1.20 -13.78
C ASN A 41 -7.26 1.37 -15.27
N GLN A 42 -7.43 2.61 -15.72
CA GLN A 42 -7.76 2.93 -17.12
C GLN A 42 -6.70 2.48 -18.15
N THR A 43 -5.48 2.14 -17.71
CA THR A 43 -4.39 1.66 -18.57
C THR A 43 -4.31 0.14 -18.68
N GLY A 44 -5.18 -0.60 -17.98
CA GLY A 44 -5.12 -2.06 -17.90
C GLY A 44 -4.13 -2.60 -16.86
N ALA A 45 -3.54 -1.72 -16.04
CA ALA A 45 -2.63 -2.15 -14.98
C ALA A 45 -3.42 -2.63 -13.77
N ARG A 46 -2.98 -3.74 -13.17
CA ARG A 46 -3.65 -4.40 -12.06
C ARG A 46 -3.08 -3.99 -10.71
N PHE A 47 -3.97 -3.85 -9.73
CA PHE A 47 -3.68 -3.38 -8.39
C PHE A 47 -4.37 -4.21 -7.32
N ALA A 48 -3.65 -4.46 -6.24
CA ALA A 48 -4.19 -4.89 -4.97
C ALA A 48 -4.51 -3.65 -4.12
N LEU A 49 -5.67 -3.66 -3.46
CA LEU A 49 -6.03 -2.65 -2.47
C LEU A 49 -6.01 -3.27 -1.08
N ALA A 50 -5.35 -2.59 -0.13
CA ALA A 50 -5.42 -2.92 1.28
C ALA A 50 -5.93 -1.70 2.05
N SER A 51 -6.80 -1.93 3.04
CA SER A 51 -7.24 -0.87 3.94
C SER A 51 -6.95 -1.27 5.38
N LEU A 52 -6.23 -0.40 6.09
CA LEU A 52 -5.78 -0.66 7.46
C LEU A 52 -5.98 0.55 8.35
N LEU A 53 -5.90 0.29 9.66
CA LEU A 53 -5.72 1.32 10.68
C LEU A 53 -4.25 1.38 11.04
N ALA A 54 -3.68 2.58 11.09
CA ALA A 54 -2.30 2.80 11.52
C ALA A 54 -2.24 3.91 12.57
N GLY A 55 -1.11 4.02 13.27
CA GLY A 55 -0.82 5.18 14.10
C GLY A 55 -0.71 6.47 13.26
N ASP A 56 -0.83 7.61 13.92
CA ASP A 56 -0.61 8.93 13.31
C ASP A 56 0.83 9.16 12.88
N ASP A 57 1.77 8.38 13.42
CA ASP A 57 3.17 8.32 13.05
C ASP A 57 3.44 7.53 11.75
N PHE A 58 2.44 6.84 11.19
CA PHE A 58 2.64 6.00 10.00
C PHE A 58 3.38 6.71 8.86
N PRO A 59 3.05 7.95 8.44
CA PRO A 59 3.77 8.58 7.33
C PRO A 59 5.27 8.75 7.58
N VAL A 60 5.63 9.00 8.84
CA VAL A 60 7.03 9.13 9.27
C VAL A 60 7.68 7.75 9.33
N ALA A 61 7.04 6.77 9.97
CA ALA A 61 7.56 5.41 10.08
C ALA A 61 7.74 4.75 8.71
N ALA A 62 6.75 4.88 7.82
CA ALA A 62 6.74 4.35 6.47
C ALA A 62 7.82 4.95 5.56
N SER A 63 8.31 6.16 5.89
CA SER A 63 9.36 6.85 5.13
C SER A 63 10.74 6.79 5.81
N SER A 64 10.83 6.24 7.02
CA SER A 64 12.07 6.12 7.78
C SER A 64 12.85 4.86 7.39
N VAL A 65 14.15 4.83 7.70
CA VAL A 65 14.98 3.64 7.45
C VAL A 65 14.34 2.40 8.09
N LEU A 66 14.06 1.40 7.26
CA LEU A 66 13.45 0.15 7.72
C LEU A 66 14.41 -0.65 8.58
N GLN A 67 13.86 -1.24 9.63
CA GLN A 67 14.59 -2.13 10.53
C GLN A 67 13.93 -3.51 10.51
N THR A 68 14.72 -4.54 10.82
CA THR A 68 14.18 -5.89 10.97
C THR A 68 13.21 -5.95 12.15
N PRO A 69 11.93 -6.28 11.92
CA PRO A 69 10.95 -6.35 13.00
C PRO A 69 11.18 -7.57 13.89
N ALA A 70 10.94 -7.41 15.20
CA ALA A 70 11.08 -8.51 16.17
C ALA A 70 10.14 -9.69 15.87
N HIS A 71 8.95 -9.42 15.32
CA HIS A 71 7.97 -10.44 14.94
C HIS A 71 8.29 -11.14 13.61
N ALA A 72 9.27 -10.66 12.85
CA ALA A 72 9.71 -11.30 11.61
C ALA A 72 11.22 -11.13 11.40
N PRO A 73 12.06 -11.89 12.12
CA PRO A 73 13.52 -11.82 12.00
C PRO A 73 14.04 -12.25 10.62
N MET A 74 13.21 -12.89 9.81
CA MET A 74 13.52 -13.31 8.43
C MET A 74 12.93 -12.36 7.37
N ALA A 75 12.47 -11.17 7.75
CA ALA A 75 11.97 -10.19 6.80
C ALA A 75 13.07 -9.81 5.79
N ASP A 76 12.70 -9.76 4.50
CA ASP A 76 13.60 -9.31 3.45
C ASP A 76 13.60 -7.77 3.43
N ILE A 77 14.60 -7.19 4.10
CA ILE A 77 14.73 -5.74 4.24
C ILE A 77 15.07 -5.08 2.91
N ASP A 78 15.78 -5.76 2.02
CA ASP A 78 16.09 -5.23 0.69
C ASP A 78 14.82 -5.15 -0.16
N ALA A 79 13.96 -6.16 -0.11
CA ALA A 79 12.64 -6.14 -0.74
C ALA A 79 11.74 -5.05 -0.17
N ALA A 80 11.71 -4.94 1.16
CA ALA A 80 10.95 -3.91 1.84
C ALA A 80 11.45 -2.50 1.45
N ALA A 81 12.78 -2.30 1.34
CA ALA A 81 13.38 -1.04 0.92
C ALA A 81 13.09 -0.71 -0.55
N ARG A 82 13.05 -1.70 -1.46
CA ARG A 82 12.60 -1.50 -2.85
C ARG A 82 11.17 -0.97 -2.88
N ALA A 83 10.25 -1.60 -2.16
CA ALA A 83 8.87 -1.13 -2.07
C ALA A 83 8.77 0.27 -1.43
N GLN A 84 9.52 0.53 -0.35
CA GLN A 84 9.56 1.85 0.30
C GLN A 84 10.07 2.94 -0.66
N SER A 85 11.07 2.65 -1.50
CA SER A 85 11.58 3.62 -2.47
C SER A 85 10.54 4.07 -3.52
N LYS A 86 9.49 3.26 -3.69
CA LYS A 86 8.36 3.52 -4.59
C LYS A 86 7.11 4.03 -3.84
N LEU A 87 7.19 4.20 -2.52
CA LEU A 87 6.08 4.66 -1.70
C LEU A 87 5.79 6.14 -1.96
N ALA A 88 4.56 6.43 -2.37
CA ALA A 88 4.01 7.78 -2.40
C ALA A 88 2.92 7.87 -1.32
N ILE A 89 3.06 8.84 -0.40
CA ILE A 89 2.06 9.11 0.62
C ILE A 89 1.27 10.34 0.22
N TRP A 90 -0.05 10.22 0.14
CA TRP A 90 -0.94 11.30 -0.25
C TRP A 90 -2.12 11.42 0.70
N SER A 91 -2.64 12.64 0.88
CA SER A 91 -3.86 12.92 1.63
C SER A 91 -4.60 14.08 0.97
N PRO A 92 -5.95 14.08 0.96
CA PRO A 92 -6.73 15.22 0.47
C PRO A 92 -6.48 16.50 1.29
N LEU A 93 -5.96 16.39 2.51
CA LEU A 93 -5.55 17.54 3.32
C LEU A 93 -4.23 18.18 2.85
N MET A 94 -3.40 17.43 2.12
CA MET A 94 -2.11 17.88 1.59
C MET A 94 -2.22 18.43 0.16
N SER A 95 -3.07 17.81 -0.66
CA SER A 95 -3.29 18.22 -2.04
C SER A 95 -4.67 17.78 -2.53
N ASP A 96 -5.33 18.62 -3.32
CA ASP A 96 -6.66 18.33 -3.87
C ASP A 96 -6.67 17.19 -4.89
N THR A 97 -5.54 16.92 -5.56
CA THR A 97 -5.47 15.92 -6.65
C THR A 97 -4.60 14.73 -6.24
N PRO A 98 -5.11 13.48 -6.31
CA PRO A 98 -4.30 12.30 -6.06
C PRO A 98 -3.24 12.11 -7.15
N PRO A 99 -2.09 11.51 -6.83
CA PRO A 99 -1.10 11.17 -7.84
C PRO A 99 -1.65 10.13 -8.82
N VAL A 100 -1.19 10.19 -10.07
CA VAL A 100 -1.60 9.25 -11.11
C VAL A 100 -1.08 7.85 -10.77
N LEU A 101 -2.02 6.90 -10.66
CA LEU A 101 -1.71 5.53 -10.34
C LEU A 101 -1.02 4.82 -11.53
N ASN A 102 0.16 4.27 -11.30
CA ASN A 102 1.00 3.61 -12.29
C ASN A 102 1.66 2.37 -11.68
N GLN A 103 2.32 1.56 -12.51
CA GLN A 103 2.94 0.28 -12.08
C GLN A 103 4.22 0.45 -11.25
N ASP A 104 4.78 1.66 -11.20
CA ASP A 104 6.03 1.98 -10.52
C ASP A 104 5.84 2.61 -9.14
N THR A 105 4.58 2.79 -8.69
CA THR A 105 4.26 3.55 -7.47
C THR A 105 3.39 2.74 -6.52
N LEU A 106 3.81 2.65 -5.26
CA LEU A 106 3.02 2.15 -4.15
C LEU A 106 2.33 3.34 -3.50
N LEU A 107 1.02 3.50 -3.70
CA LEU A 107 0.31 4.69 -3.23
C LEU A 107 -0.39 4.43 -1.90
N ALA A 108 0.01 5.14 -0.84
CA ALA A 108 -0.68 5.15 0.45
C ALA A 108 -1.54 6.42 0.58
N ILE A 109 -2.85 6.24 0.65
CA ILE A 109 -3.84 7.30 0.83
C ILE A 109 -4.22 7.40 2.30
N VAL A 110 -3.94 8.53 2.92
CA VAL A 110 -4.21 8.80 4.33
C VAL A 110 -5.52 9.56 4.50
N GLY A 111 -6.42 9.03 5.33
CA GLY A 111 -7.67 9.68 5.71
C GLY A 111 -8.84 9.43 4.77
N VAL A 112 -8.69 8.52 3.79
CA VAL A 112 -9.76 8.16 2.85
C VAL A 112 -10.15 6.69 3.02
N GLU A 113 -11.44 6.44 3.13
CA GLU A 113 -11.98 5.09 3.17
C GLU A 113 -11.87 4.38 1.82
N PRO A 114 -11.71 3.05 1.80
CA PRO A 114 -11.45 2.30 0.56
C PRO A 114 -12.56 2.47 -0.49
N GLY A 115 -13.82 2.56 -0.06
CA GLY A 115 -14.96 2.80 -0.97
C GLY A 115 -14.88 4.14 -1.72
N SER A 116 -14.28 5.16 -1.10
CA SER A 116 -14.04 6.47 -1.73
C SER A 116 -12.71 6.50 -2.50
N ALA A 117 -11.73 5.68 -2.11
CA ALA A 117 -10.45 5.59 -2.80
C ALA A 117 -10.57 4.98 -4.21
N ILE A 118 -11.44 3.99 -4.41
CA ILE A 118 -11.65 3.33 -5.72
C ILE A 118 -12.05 4.33 -6.82
N PRO A 119 -13.15 5.10 -6.70
CA PRO A 119 -13.52 6.08 -7.72
C PRO A 119 -12.52 7.22 -7.85
N LEU A 120 -11.87 7.60 -6.74
CA LEU A 120 -10.82 8.63 -6.72
C LEU A 120 -9.58 8.22 -7.55
N LEU A 121 -9.24 6.93 -7.54
CA LEU A 121 -8.11 6.37 -8.29
C LEU A 121 -8.50 5.86 -9.69
N HIS A 122 -9.75 6.03 -10.11
CA HIS A 122 -10.27 5.51 -11.37
C HIS A 122 -10.06 3.99 -11.53
N LEU A 123 -10.25 3.25 -10.43
CA LEU A 123 -10.13 1.79 -10.41
C LEU A 123 -11.48 1.13 -10.69
N ALA A 124 -11.44 0.04 -11.46
CA ALA A 124 -12.56 -0.85 -11.71
C ALA A 124 -12.26 -2.25 -11.15
N PRO A 125 -13.27 -2.97 -10.62
CA PRO A 125 -13.07 -4.35 -10.18
C PRO A 125 -12.79 -5.26 -11.37
N ILE A 126 -11.83 -6.17 -11.23
CA ILE A 126 -11.57 -7.22 -12.22
C ILE A 126 -12.62 -8.33 -12.01
N PRO A 127 -13.31 -8.79 -13.07
CA PRO A 127 -14.24 -9.91 -12.97
C PRO A 127 -13.53 -11.14 -12.38
N ILE A 128 -14.16 -11.76 -11.39
CA ILE A 128 -13.71 -13.04 -10.85
C ILE A 128 -14.25 -14.09 -11.81
N GLU A 129 -13.40 -14.70 -12.63
CA GLU A 129 -13.79 -15.92 -13.36
C GLU A 129 -13.93 -17.04 -12.33
N GLU A 130 -15.14 -17.61 -12.22
CA GLU A 130 -15.48 -18.76 -11.36
C GLU A 130 -14.94 -20.09 -11.90
#